data_AF-A0A0D3J838-F1
#
_entry.id   AF-A0A0D3J838-F1
#
_cell.length_a   1.000
_cell.length_b   1.000
_cell.length_c   1.000
_cell.angle_alpha   90.00
_cell.angle_beta   90.00
_cell.angle_gamma   90.00
#
_symmetry.space_group_name_H-M   'P 1'
#
loop_
_entity.id
_entity.type
_entity.pdbx_description
1 polymer ?
#
loop_
_entity_poly.entity_id
_entity_poly.type
_entity_poly.pdbx_seq_one_letter_code
_entity_poly.pdbx_strand_id
1 'polypeptide(L)'
;MDATLLADLIEYRKDRDKAVVAAARSLLQLFRDRMPALLHKKYRGKGCDLGEKPDAYGALQVATGVEGAELLSAREARLAAAGKLRRDEDGGPAGEGDTDDGLKQIQEQAARQKGMSKGQKRRLAELADDSRRGGVRTCPMPQSAIEGEAVDPLDIAGVRARKAATREEKLASTVAGREERAAFGRRKKKKTGGSSNQEKKKTKNFIMATKTRQVQNKVKRREELQRRARRSSKKQFRGSVRKGR
;
A
#
# COMPACT_ATOMS: atom_id res chain seq x y z
N MET A 1 32.79 -6.05 -33.83
CA MET A 1 31.41 -6.58 -33.79
C MET A 1 30.52 -5.60 -34.49
N ASP A 2 29.94 -6.01 -35.61
CA ASP A 2 29.13 -5.12 -36.45
C ASP A 2 27.70 -5.05 -35.92
N ALA A 3 26.99 -3.96 -36.26
CA ALA A 3 25.63 -3.72 -35.76
C ALA A 3 24.63 -4.81 -36.18
N THR A 4 24.82 -5.38 -37.38
CA THR A 4 23.98 -6.46 -37.94
C THR A 4 24.16 -7.76 -37.15
N LEU A 5 25.41 -8.20 -37.00
CA LEU A 5 25.76 -9.40 -36.25
C LEU A 5 25.30 -9.31 -34.78
N LEU A 6 25.42 -8.13 -34.17
CA LEU A 6 24.93 -7.89 -32.81
C LEU A 6 23.40 -8.05 -32.71
N ALA A 7 22.65 -7.58 -33.70
CA ALA A 7 21.20 -7.69 -33.71
C ALA A 7 20.74 -9.15 -33.81
N ASP A 8 21.39 -9.94 -34.67
CA ASP A 8 21.11 -11.36 -34.86
C ASP A 8 21.39 -12.15 -33.57
N LEU A 9 22.52 -11.89 -32.91
CA LEU A 9 22.87 -12.54 -31.65
C LEU A 9 21.89 -12.20 -30.51
N ILE A 10 21.35 -10.99 -30.48
CA ILE A 10 20.39 -10.55 -29.45
C ILE A 10 19.00 -11.17 -29.68
N GLU A 11 18.66 -11.56 -30.90
CA GLU A 11 17.38 -12.18 -31.22
C GLU A 11 17.17 -13.49 -30.46
N TYR A 12 18.25 -14.25 -30.26
CA TYR A 12 18.31 -15.51 -29.52
C TYR A 12 17.94 -15.38 -28.02
N ARG A 13 17.62 -14.19 -27.49
CA ARG A 13 17.12 -14.04 -26.11
C ARG A 13 15.79 -14.77 -25.82
N LYS A 14 15.09 -15.20 -26.88
CA LYS A 14 13.79 -15.89 -26.83
C LYS A 14 13.89 -17.37 -27.23
N ASP A 15 15.09 -17.90 -27.39
CA ASP A 15 15.28 -19.30 -27.73
C ASP A 15 14.86 -20.26 -26.63
N ARG A 16 14.86 -21.54 -26.98
CA ARG A 16 14.60 -22.64 -26.04
C ARG A 16 15.77 -22.88 -25.10
N ASP A 17 17.01 -22.73 -25.60
CA ASP A 17 18.20 -23.06 -24.85
C ASP A 17 18.57 -21.97 -23.85
N LYS A 18 18.54 -22.33 -22.56
CA LYS A 18 18.76 -21.37 -21.47
C LYS A 18 20.17 -20.78 -21.48
N ALA A 19 21.16 -21.56 -21.90
CA ALA A 19 22.56 -21.11 -22.01
C ALA A 19 22.68 -20.01 -23.08
N VAL A 20 22.10 -20.24 -24.26
CA VAL A 20 22.06 -19.26 -25.37
C VAL A 20 21.29 -18.01 -24.95
N VAL A 21 20.14 -18.19 -24.30
CA VAL A 21 19.33 -17.08 -23.79
C VAL A 21 20.09 -16.25 -22.73
N ALA A 22 20.87 -16.89 -21.86
CA ALA A 22 21.67 -16.21 -20.86
C ALA A 22 22.80 -15.40 -21.51
N ALA A 23 23.51 -16.00 -22.48
CA ALA A 23 24.55 -15.32 -23.24
C ALA A 23 24.02 -14.12 -24.04
N ALA A 24 22.89 -14.26 -24.73
CA ALA A 24 22.26 -13.17 -25.47
C ALA A 24 21.83 -12.03 -24.52
N ARG A 25 21.36 -12.35 -23.31
CA ARG A 25 20.96 -11.35 -22.30
C ARG A 25 22.15 -10.65 -21.65
N SER A 26 23.24 -11.37 -21.36
CA SER A 26 24.46 -10.76 -20.83
C SER A 26 25.09 -9.81 -21.85
N LEU A 27 25.11 -10.20 -23.11
CA LEU A 27 25.59 -9.37 -24.22
C LEU A 27 24.71 -8.12 -24.37
N LEU A 28 23.39 -8.27 -24.35
CA LEU A 28 22.46 -7.13 -24.37
C LEU A 28 22.68 -6.16 -23.20
N GLN A 29 23.00 -6.65 -22.00
CA GLN A 29 23.27 -5.80 -20.85
C GLN A 29 24.60 -5.05 -21.00
N LEU A 30 25.67 -5.73 -21.39
CA LEU A 30 26.98 -5.12 -21.63
C LEU A 30 26.90 -3.94 -22.62
N PHE A 31 26.18 -4.12 -23.73
CA PHE A 31 26.04 -3.06 -24.74
C PHE A 31 25.07 -1.95 -24.34
N ARG A 32 24.22 -2.14 -23.32
CA ARG A 32 23.45 -1.02 -22.75
C ARG A 32 24.33 -0.10 -21.93
N ASP A 33 25.33 -0.67 -21.26
CA ASP A 33 26.18 0.03 -20.30
C ASP A 33 27.41 0.65 -21.00
N ARG A 34 28.03 -0.05 -21.97
CA ARG A 34 29.26 0.41 -22.63
C ARG A 34 29.06 1.09 -23.98
N MET A 35 28.01 0.74 -24.74
CA MET A 35 27.79 1.28 -26.09
C MET A 35 26.33 1.15 -26.56
N PRO A 36 25.39 1.95 -26.03
CA PRO A 36 23.98 1.85 -26.36
C PRO A 36 23.62 2.36 -27.76
N ALA A 37 24.52 3.10 -28.42
CA ALA A 37 24.30 3.63 -29.77
C ALA A 37 24.22 2.52 -30.83
N LEU A 38 25.05 1.49 -30.70
CA LEU A 38 25.12 0.35 -31.63
C LEU A 38 23.89 -0.56 -31.53
N LEU A 39 23.21 -0.52 -30.39
CA LEU A 39 22.02 -1.32 -30.13
C LEU A 39 20.79 -0.71 -30.82
N HIS A 40 19.89 -1.53 -31.36
CA HIS A 40 18.63 -1.04 -31.95
C HIS A 40 17.72 -0.36 -30.92
N LYS A 41 16.92 0.64 -31.34
CA LYS A 41 16.01 1.42 -30.47
C LYS A 41 15.11 0.55 -29.56
N LYS A 42 14.68 -0.62 -30.03
CA LYS A 42 13.84 -1.58 -29.28
C LYS A 42 14.52 -2.12 -28.02
N TYR A 43 15.85 -2.14 -28.00
CA TYR A 43 16.63 -2.84 -27.00
C TYR A 43 17.35 -1.89 -26.03
N ARG A 44 17.39 -0.58 -26.29
CA ARG A 44 18.07 0.48 -25.49
C ARG A 44 17.47 0.76 -24.10
N GLY A 45 16.46 0.03 -23.64
CA GLY A 45 15.95 0.17 -22.26
C GLY A 45 15.45 1.57 -21.90
N LYS A 46 15.36 1.88 -20.60
CA LYS A 46 15.13 3.22 -20.06
C LYS A 46 16.37 3.60 -19.26
N GLY A 47 16.93 4.78 -19.52
CA GLY A 47 18.13 5.28 -18.83
C GLY A 47 19.46 4.85 -19.46
N CYS A 48 19.50 4.59 -20.78
CA CYS A 48 20.77 4.40 -21.49
C CYS A 48 21.22 5.73 -22.09
N ASP A 49 22.47 6.11 -21.82
CA ASP A 49 23.08 7.34 -22.31
C ASP A 49 23.69 7.11 -23.69
N LEU A 50 23.04 7.65 -24.72
CA LEU A 50 23.42 7.45 -26.14
C LEU A 50 24.83 7.98 -26.49
N GLY A 51 25.41 8.80 -25.61
CA GLY A 51 26.74 9.39 -25.79
C GLY A 51 27.89 8.53 -25.26
N GLU A 52 27.59 7.45 -24.55
CA GLU A 52 28.60 6.61 -23.92
C GLU A 52 29.31 5.73 -24.96
N LYS A 53 30.63 5.91 -25.04
CA LYS A 53 31.52 5.20 -25.97
C LYS A 53 32.47 4.34 -25.15
N PRO A 54 32.86 3.15 -25.66
CA PRO A 54 33.81 2.31 -24.95
C PRO A 54 35.18 2.98 -24.88
N ASP A 55 35.91 2.65 -23.83
CA ASP A 55 37.29 3.05 -23.66
C ASP A 55 38.16 2.51 -24.81
N ALA A 56 39.21 3.25 -25.16
CA ALA A 56 40.18 2.78 -26.15
C ALA A 56 40.86 1.49 -25.66
N TYR A 57 41.25 0.64 -26.60
CA TYR A 57 42.00 -0.58 -26.28
C TYR A 57 43.27 -0.25 -25.50
N GLY A 58 43.45 -0.89 -24.33
CA GLY A 58 44.59 -0.65 -23.44
C GLY A 58 44.38 0.48 -22.42
N ALA A 59 43.21 1.10 -22.35
CA ALA A 59 42.90 2.06 -21.30
C ALA A 59 42.80 1.35 -19.93
N LEU A 60 43.63 1.77 -18.97
CA LEU A 60 43.60 1.27 -17.60
C LEU A 60 42.57 2.07 -16.79
N GLN A 61 41.50 1.41 -16.38
CA GLN A 61 40.57 1.92 -15.38
C GLN A 61 41.21 1.74 -13.99
N VAL A 62 41.94 2.75 -13.54
CA VAL A 62 42.52 2.77 -12.18
C VAL A 62 41.40 3.15 -11.21
N ALA A 63 40.96 2.19 -10.38
CA ALA A 63 39.98 2.46 -9.34
C ALA A 63 40.58 3.39 -8.28
N THR A 64 40.21 4.66 -8.32
CA THR A 64 40.65 5.68 -7.36
C THR A 64 39.90 5.63 -6.03
N GLY A 65 38.77 4.92 -5.98
CA GLY A 65 37.95 4.75 -4.78
C GLY A 65 36.89 3.67 -4.94
N VAL A 66 36.20 3.36 -3.84
CA VAL A 66 35.06 2.42 -3.85
C VAL A 66 33.80 3.18 -4.29
N GLU A 67 33.17 2.73 -5.38
CA GLU A 67 31.89 3.28 -5.82
C GLU A 67 30.88 3.23 -4.66
N GLY A 68 30.31 4.39 -4.30
CA GLY A 68 29.37 4.53 -3.20
C GLY A 68 29.97 4.90 -1.84
N ALA A 69 31.30 5.07 -1.73
CA ALA A 69 31.94 5.66 -0.55
C ALA A 69 31.38 7.07 -0.24
N GLU A 70 31.02 7.83 -1.28
CA GLU A 70 30.39 9.15 -1.18
C GLU A 70 29.04 9.15 -0.42
N LEU A 71 28.32 8.03 -0.43
CA LEU A 71 27.06 7.92 0.31
C LEU A 71 27.29 7.76 1.82
N LEU A 72 28.39 7.10 2.18
CA LEU A 72 28.81 6.93 3.56
C LEU A 72 29.34 8.25 4.12
N SER A 73 30.22 8.94 3.37
CA SER A 73 30.72 10.27 3.74
C SER A 73 29.59 11.30 3.85
N ALA A 74 28.62 11.30 2.93
CA ALA A 74 27.45 12.18 3.00
C ALA A 74 26.53 11.85 4.19
N ARG A 75 26.38 10.57 4.53
CA ARG A 75 25.63 10.14 5.72
C ARG A 75 26.35 10.59 6.99
N GLU A 76 27.67 10.43 7.06
CA GLU A 76 28.51 10.86 8.18
C GLU A 76 28.45 12.38 8.35
N ALA A 77 28.61 13.16 7.28
CA ALA A 77 28.47 14.61 7.32
C ALA A 77 27.07 15.05 7.79
N ARG A 78 26.02 14.34 7.37
CA ARG A 78 24.65 14.60 7.84
C ARG A 78 24.47 14.25 9.31
N LEU A 79 25.10 13.17 9.80
CA LEU A 79 25.10 12.81 11.22
C LEU A 79 25.93 13.79 12.06
N ALA A 80 27.00 14.37 11.48
CA ALA A 80 27.82 15.39 12.09
C ALA A 80 27.02 16.69 12.25
N ALA A 81 26.37 17.12 11.16
CA ALA A 81 25.50 18.30 11.16
C ALA A 81 24.28 18.14 12.09
N ALA A 82 23.77 16.91 12.24
CA ALA A 82 22.70 16.59 13.18
C ALA A 82 23.18 16.42 14.64
N GLY A 83 24.48 16.64 14.93
CA GLY A 83 25.05 16.54 16.28
C GLY A 83 25.01 15.13 16.89
N LYS A 84 24.87 14.09 16.06
CA LYS A 84 24.79 12.68 16.49
C LYS A 84 26.09 11.91 16.33
N LEU A 85 27.14 12.55 15.81
CA LEU A 85 28.49 12.00 15.87
C LEU A 85 29.07 12.30 17.26
N ARG A 86 28.97 11.32 18.16
CA ARG A 86 29.82 11.29 19.34
C ARG A 86 31.25 11.17 18.84
N ARG A 87 32.08 12.17 19.13
CA ARG A 87 33.53 12.08 18.95
C ARG A 87 34.02 11.16 20.06
N ASP A 88 34.09 9.86 19.76
CA ASP A 88 34.70 8.90 20.67
C ASP A 88 36.22 9.11 20.60
N GLU A 89 36.75 10.00 21.43
CA GLU A 89 38.13 9.88 21.89
C GLU A 89 38.11 9.21 23.25
N ASP A 90 38.71 8.02 23.26
CA ASP A 90 39.15 7.20 24.39
C ASP A 90 38.10 6.54 25.28
N GLY A 91 38.07 5.20 25.18
CA GLY A 91 37.84 4.30 26.31
C GLY A 91 36.38 4.01 26.68
N GLY A 92 35.91 2.81 26.35
CA GLY A 92 34.67 2.27 26.94
C GLY A 92 34.72 2.28 28.47
N PRO A 93 33.54 2.38 29.12
CA PRO A 93 32.89 1.14 29.49
C PRO A 93 31.39 1.10 29.15
N ALA A 94 30.91 -0.14 29.05
CA ALA A 94 29.51 -0.50 28.92
C ALA A 94 28.60 0.27 29.90
N GLY A 95 27.55 0.87 29.35
CA GLY A 95 26.45 1.50 30.08
C GLY A 95 25.15 1.17 29.37
N GLU A 96 24.70 -0.05 29.58
CA GLU A 96 23.44 -0.63 29.13
C GLU A 96 22.28 0.08 29.85
N GLY A 97 21.45 0.84 29.12
CA GLY A 97 20.28 1.52 29.68
C GLY A 97 19.53 2.36 28.64
N ASP A 98 18.22 2.10 28.52
CA ASP A 98 17.20 2.94 27.86
C ASP A 98 17.02 2.90 26.34
N THR A 99 17.24 1.75 25.68
CA THR A 99 16.66 1.52 24.33
C THR A 99 15.48 0.57 24.29
N ASP A 100 15.22 -0.20 25.35
CA ASP A 100 14.22 -1.26 25.33
C ASP A 100 12.78 -0.75 25.56
N ASP A 101 12.60 0.32 26.36
CA ASP A 101 11.26 0.84 26.66
C ASP A 101 10.64 1.63 25.49
N GLY A 102 11.46 2.33 24.71
CA GLY A 102 11.00 2.99 23.48
C GLY A 102 10.60 1.98 22.40
N LEU A 103 11.32 0.88 22.27
CA LEU A 103 11.03 -0.19 21.30
C LEU A 103 9.75 -0.95 21.67
N LYS A 104 9.53 -1.24 22.96
CA LYS A 104 8.29 -1.86 23.46
C LYS A 104 7.06 -0.99 23.18
N GLN A 105 7.14 0.31 23.42
CA GLN A 105 6.05 1.25 23.15
C GLN A 105 5.72 1.34 21.64
N ILE A 106 6.73 1.38 20.76
CA ILE A 106 6.52 1.41 19.31
C ILE A 106 5.90 0.09 18.81
N GLN A 107 6.37 -1.05 19.34
CA GLN A 107 5.81 -2.36 19.01
C GLN A 107 4.36 -2.52 19.51
N GLU A 108 4.04 -2.02 20.71
CA GLU A 108 2.69 -2.05 21.26
C GLU A 108 1.72 -1.15 20.47
N GLN A 109 2.15 0.06 20.10
CA GLN A 109 1.37 0.96 19.24
C GLN A 109 1.16 0.35 17.84
N ALA A 110 2.18 -0.29 17.27
CA ALA A 110 2.08 -0.98 15.99
C ALA A 110 1.16 -2.22 16.08
N ALA A 111 1.15 -2.94 17.21
CA ALA A 111 0.27 -4.06 17.48
C ALA A 111 -1.19 -3.61 17.63
N ARG A 112 -1.47 -2.53 18.37
CA ARG A 112 -2.80 -1.92 18.49
C ARG A 112 -3.38 -1.51 17.13
N GLN A 113 -2.52 -1.04 16.21
CA GLN A 113 -2.93 -0.69 14.84
C GLN A 113 -2.99 -1.89 13.87
N LYS A 114 -2.50 -3.07 14.25
CA LYS A 114 -2.51 -4.30 13.43
C LYS A 114 -3.86 -5.01 13.62
N GLY A 115 -4.79 -4.77 12.69
CA GLY A 115 -6.11 -5.41 12.68
C GLY A 115 -7.26 -4.41 12.50
N MET A 116 -7.01 -3.13 12.71
CA MET A 116 -8.00 -2.08 12.48
C MET A 116 -8.19 -1.80 10.99
N SER A 117 -9.45 -1.72 10.56
CA SER A 117 -9.81 -1.23 9.22
C SER A 117 -9.37 0.23 9.05
N LYS A 118 -9.16 0.67 7.79
CA LYS A 118 -8.75 2.07 7.52
C LYS A 118 -9.69 3.11 8.16
N GLY A 119 -10.98 2.79 8.31
CA GLY A 119 -11.94 3.67 8.97
C GLY A 119 -11.74 3.74 10.50
N GLN A 120 -11.45 2.61 11.15
CA GLN A 120 -11.17 2.59 12.59
C GLN A 120 -9.87 3.33 12.92
N LYS A 121 -8.85 3.25 12.06
CA LYS A 121 -7.59 3.99 12.26
C LYS A 121 -7.79 5.50 12.22
N ARG A 122 -8.71 5.99 11.37
CA ARG A 122 -9.06 7.41 11.29
C ARG A 122 -9.78 7.89 12.55
N ARG A 123 -10.76 7.14 13.05
CA ARG A 123 -11.48 7.49 14.30
C ARG A 123 -10.56 7.54 15.52
N LEU A 124 -9.59 6.62 15.61
CA LEU A 124 -8.66 6.58 16.74
C LEU A 124 -7.62 7.72 16.67
N ALA A 125 -7.26 8.19 15.46
CA ALA A 125 -6.44 9.38 15.28
C ALA A 125 -7.22 10.67 15.64
N GLU A 126 -8.48 10.76 15.25
CA GLU A 126 -9.36 11.90 15.54
C GLU A 126 -9.56 12.10 17.05
N LEU A 127 -9.80 11.02 17.81
CA LEU A 127 -9.88 11.05 19.27
C LEU A 127 -8.54 11.43 19.95
N ALA A 128 -7.41 11.11 19.31
CA ALA A 128 -6.08 11.47 19.80
C ALA A 128 -5.67 12.92 19.46
N ASP A 129 -6.39 13.58 18.54
CA ASP A 129 -6.22 15.00 18.22
C ASP A 129 -7.15 15.88 19.08
N ASP A 130 -8.37 15.41 19.42
CA ASP A 130 -9.28 16.11 20.34
C ASP A 130 -8.70 16.25 21.75
N SER A 131 -7.95 15.25 22.22
CA SER A 131 -7.26 15.29 23.52
C SER A 131 -6.05 16.24 23.55
N ARG A 132 -5.51 16.63 22.39
CA ARG A 132 -4.43 17.64 22.28
C ARG A 132 -4.97 19.05 22.10
N ARG A 133 -6.22 19.19 21.65
CA ARG A 133 -6.97 20.46 21.65
C ARG A 133 -7.63 20.70 23.02
N GLY A 134 -6.83 20.70 24.07
CA GLY A 134 -7.17 21.34 25.34
C GLY A 134 -7.10 22.86 25.19
N GLY A 135 -8.01 23.44 24.40
CA GLY A 135 -8.24 24.88 24.29
C GLY A 135 -9.62 25.18 24.85
N VAL A 136 -9.66 25.96 25.93
CA VAL A 136 -10.84 26.41 26.69
C VAL A 136 -12.02 26.72 25.76
N ARG A 137 -13.08 25.90 25.82
CA ARG A 137 -14.41 26.31 25.39
C ARG A 137 -15.09 26.91 26.62
N THR A 138 -15.08 28.24 26.73
CA THR A 138 -16.03 28.95 27.58
C THR A 138 -17.42 28.69 27.01
N CYS A 139 -18.19 27.82 27.65
CA CYS A 139 -19.62 27.75 27.43
C CYS A 139 -20.25 29.03 28.01
N PRO A 140 -20.95 29.86 27.23
CA PRO A 140 -21.76 30.91 27.83
C PRO A 140 -22.97 30.22 28.47
N MET A 141 -23.06 30.29 29.80
CA MET A 141 -24.29 29.96 30.52
C MET A 141 -25.33 31.03 30.17
N PRO A 142 -26.53 30.69 29.67
CA PRO A 142 -27.61 31.64 29.63
C PRO A 142 -28.13 31.84 31.06
N GLN A 143 -28.12 33.10 31.49
CA GLN A 143 -28.69 33.54 32.75
C GLN A 143 -30.23 33.45 32.68
N SER A 144 -30.80 33.13 33.83
CA SER A 144 -32.22 32.95 34.16
C SER A 144 -33.19 33.97 33.58
N ALA A 145 -34.25 33.48 32.94
CA ALA A 145 -35.59 34.06 33.00
C ALA A 145 -36.60 32.90 33.11
N ILE A 146 -37.24 32.77 34.26
CA ILE A 146 -38.33 31.80 34.49
C ILE A 146 -39.64 32.55 34.27
N GLU A 147 -40.30 32.34 33.14
CA GLU A 147 -41.75 32.52 32.99
C GLU A 147 -42.25 31.42 32.05
N GLY A 148 -42.76 30.33 32.63
CA GLY A 148 -43.54 29.26 32.01
C GLY A 148 -43.37 29.04 30.50
N GLU A 149 -42.21 28.54 30.07
CA GLU A 149 -42.04 28.00 28.72
C GLU A 149 -43.00 26.81 28.58
N ALA A 150 -43.92 26.87 27.62
CA ALA A 150 -44.87 25.80 27.34
C ALA A 150 -44.09 24.55 26.95
N VAL A 151 -43.81 23.69 27.93
CA VAL A 151 -43.09 22.45 27.72
C VAL A 151 -43.95 21.58 26.81
N ASP A 152 -43.40 21.22 25.65
CA ASP A 152 -44.09 20.35 24.72
C ASP A 152 -44.47 19.06 25.46
N PRO A 153 -45.72 18.56 25.36
CA PRO A 153 -46.17 17.40 26.12
C PRO A 153 -45.38 16.12 25.79
N LEU A 154 -44.58 16.15 24.72
CA LEU A 154 -43.64 15.10 24.34
C LEU A 154 -42.34 15.10 25.17
N ASP A 155 -41.90 16.26 25.66
CA ASP A 155 -40.68 16.38 26.48
C ASP A 155 -40.90 15.87 27.91
N ILE A 156 -42.12 16.02 28.44
CA ILE A 156 -42.54 15.43 29.71
C ILE A 156 -42.72 13.91 29.58
N ALA A 157 -43.16 13.44 28.41
CA ALA A 157 -43.54 12.05 28.17
C ALA A 157 -42.38 11.14 27.71
N GLY A 158 -41.14 11.41 28.13
CA GLY A 158 -39.99 10.51 28.00
C GLY A 158 -39.64 9.99 26.59
N VAL A 159 -38.54 9.21 26.50
CA VAL A 159 -38.07 8.66 25.22
C VAL A 159 -39.02 7.57 24.73
N ARG A 160 -39.95 7.94 23.85
CA ARG A 160 -40.81 6.97 23.14
C ARG A 160 -40.00 6.23 22.08
N ALA A 161 -40.19 4.91 21.99
CA ALA A 161 -39.61 4.13 20.89
C ALA A 161 -40.12 4.67 19.55
N ARG A 162 -39.21 4.95 18.61
CA ARG A 162 -39.57 5.44 17.28
C ARG A 162 -40.46 4.39 16.59
N LYS A 163 -41.64 4.80 16.13
CA LYS A 163 -42.51 3.95 15.33
C LYS A 163 -41.81 3.60 14.02
N ALA A 164 -41.98 2.37 13.56
CA ALA A 164 -41.45 1.96 12.26
C ALA A 164 -42.17 2.73 11.15
N ALA A 165 -41.40 3.42 10.29
CA ALA A 165 -41.96 4.18 9.19
C ALA A 165 -42.79 3.27 8.27
N THR A 166 -43.98 3.75 7.88
CA THR A 166 -44.83 3.06 6.92
C THR A 166 -44.14 2.99 5.56
N ARG A 167 -44.60 2.10 4.67
CA ARG A 167 -43.97 1.92 3.35
C ARG A 167 -43.97 3.22 2.53
N GLU A 168 -45.00 4.04 2.70
CA GLU A 168 -45.18 5.33 2.03
C GLU A 168 -44.18 6.37 2.53
N GLU A 169 -44.00 6.48 3.84
CA GLU A 169 -42.99 7.36 4.46
C GLU A 169 -41.56 6.98 4.04
N LYS A 170 -41.30 5.67 3.89
CA LYS A 170 -40.01 5.17 3.37
C LYS A 170 -39.79 5.55 1.91
N LEU A 171 -40.84 5.50 1.09
CA LEU A 171 -40.78 5.92 -0.31
C LEU A 171 -40.58 7.44 -0.41
N ALA A 172 -41.31 8.24 0.38
CA ALA A 172 -41.18 9.69 0.43
C ALA A 172 -39.76 10.13 0.86
N SER A 173 -39.19 9.51 1.90
CA SER A 173 -37.80 9.76 2.31
C SER A 173 -36.80 9.38 1.21
N THR A 174 -37.06 8.30 0.47
CA THR A 174 -36.23 7.88 -0.65
C THR A 174 -36.34 8.84 -1.85
N VAL A 175 -37.51 9.39 -2.12
CA VAL A 175 -37.76 10.36 -3.20
C VAL A 175 -37.17 11.72 -2.85
N ALA A 176 -37.38 12.23 -1.64
CA ALA A 176 -36.78 13.49 -1.17
C ALA A 176 -35.23 13.43 -1.21
N GLY A 177 -34.63 12.28 -0.83
CA GLY A 177 -33.19 12.06 -0.95
C GLY A 177 -32.67 11.90 -2.39
N ARG A 178 -33.56 11.72 -3.37
CA ARG A 178 -33.24 11.70 -4.81
C ARG A 178 -33.42 13.07 -5.46
N GLU A 179 -34.39 13.87 -5.02
CA GLU A 179 -34.73 15.17 -5.62
C GLU A 179 -33.64 16.22 -5.43
N GLU A 180 -33.00 16.30 -4.26
CA GLU A 180 -31.85 17.20 -4.03
C GLU A 180 -30.56 16.74 -4.74
N ARG A 181 -30.55 15.53 -5.31
CA ARG A 181 -29.36 14.95 -5.92
C ARG A 181 -29.45 15.01 -7.42
N ALA A 182 -28.84 16.05 -8.00
CA ALA A 182 -28.64 16.17 -9.45
C ALA A 182 -28.28 14.80 -10.04
N ALA A 183 -29.08 14.37 -11.03
CA ALA A 183 -29.10 13.03 -11.62
C ALA A 183 -27.69 12.40 -11.61
N PHE A 184 -27.52 11.40 -10.75
CA PHE A 184 -26.23 10.78 -10.52
C PHE A 184 -25.63 10.23 -11.82
N GLY A 185 -24.62 10.93 -12.32
CA GLY A 185 -23.80 10.46 -13.41
C GLY A 185 -22.53 11.31 -13.49
N ARG A 186 -21.37 10.73 -13.19
CA ARG A 186 -20.11 11.35 -13.64
C ARG A 186 -20.19 11.44 -15.15
N ARG A 187 -20.15 12.65 -15.71
CA ARG A 187 -20.06 12.91 -17.15
C ARG A 187 -18.84 12.16 -17.69
N LYS A 188 -19.05 10.97 -18.23
CA LYS A 188 -17.99 10.16 -18.83
C LYS A 188 -17.55 10.88 -20.09
N LYS A 189 -16.31 11.37 -20.12
CA LYS A 189 -15.69 11.85 -21.37
C LYS A 189 -15.74 10.68 -22.37
N LYS A 190 -16.48 10.86 -23.47
CA LYS A 190 -16.45 9.90 -24.58
C LYS A 190 -15.01 9.87 -25.08
N LYS A 191 -14.32 8.75 -24.87
CA LYS A 191 -12.97 8.57 -25.44
C LYS A 191 -13.16 8.23 -26.91
N THR A 192 -12.42 8.89 -27.79
CA THR A 192 -12.44 8.68 -29.24
C THR A 192 -11.79 7.36 -29.68
N GLY A 193 -11.58 6.42 -28.74
CA GLY A 193 -10.92 5.14 -28.96
C GLY A 193 -11.55 4.02 -28.13
N GLY A 194 -11.10 2.78 -28.35
CA GLY A 194 -11.64 1.58 -27.72
C GLY A 194 -11.63 1.61 -26.18
N SER A 195 -12.41 0.73 -25.56
CA SER A 195 -12.52 0.63 -24.10
C SER A 195 -11.19 0.27 -23.44
N SER A 196 -10.94 0.82 -22.25
CA SER A 196 -9.73 0.52 -21.48
C SER A 196 -9.67 -0.96 -21.09
N ASN A 197 -8.47 -1.55 -20.94
CA ASN A 197 -8.31 -2.93 -20.48
C ASN A 197 -9.01 -3.21 -19.14
N GLN A 198 -9.16 -2.19 -18.28
CA GLN A 198 -9.95 -2.34 -17.04
C GLN A 198 -11.45 -2.35 -17.30
N GLU A 199 -11.95 -1.55 -18.24
CA GLU A 199 -13.35 -1.55 -18.65
C GLU A 199 -13.70 -2.87 -19.34
N LYS A 200 -12.85 -3.33 -20.27
CA LYS A 200 -12.95 -4.64 -20.91
C LYS A 200 -12.95 -5.79 -19.92
N LYS A 201 -12.31 -5.66 -18.76
CA LYS A 201 -12.35 -6.68 -17.68
C LYS A 201 -13.70 -6.68 -16.93
N LYS A 202 -14.32 -5.50 -16.76
CA LYS A 202 -15.60 -5.36 -16.07
C LYS A 202 -16.78 -5.81 -16.94
N THR A 203 -16.68 -5.63 -18.25
CA THR A 203 -17.72 -6.01 -19.21
C THR A 203 -17.55 -7.43 -19.78
N LYS A 204 -16.66 -8.26 -19.22
CA LYS A 204 -16.56 -9.67 -19.64
C LYS A 204 -17.77 -10.43 -19.15
N ASN A 205 -18.27 -11.35 -19.99
CA ASN A 205 -19.30 -12.31 -19.60
C ASN A 205 -18.89 -13.03 -18.31
N PHE A 206 -19.86 -13.24 -17.42
CA PHE A 206 -19.62 -13.81 -16.09
C PHE A 206 -18.86 -15.14 -16.13
N ILE A 207 -19.23 -16.04 -17.05
CA ILE A 207 -18.57 -17.34 -17.28
C ILE A 207 -17.07 -17.17 -17.59
N MET A 208 -16.69 -16.10 -18.29
CA MET A 208 -15.29 -15.80 -18.60
C MET A 208 -14.59 -15.10 -17.43
N ALA A 209 -15.30 -14.25 -16.69
CA ALA A 209 -14.77 -13.60 -15.49
C ALA A 209 -14.42 -14.62 -14.40
N THR A 210 -15.28 -15.62 -14.18
CA THR A 210 -15.07 -16.68 -13.18
C THR A 210 -13.92 -17.61 -13.55
N LYS A 211 -13.72 -17.87 -14.85
CA LYS A 211 -12.61 -18.69 -15.38
C LYS A 211 -11.25 -17.98 -15.39
N THR A 212 -11.16 -16.71 -15.02
CA THR A 212 -9.86 -16.04 -14.95
C THR A 212 -8.98 -16.66 -13.86
N ARG A 213 -7.70 -16.88 -14.16
CA ARG A 213 -6.71 -17.45 -13.23
C ARG A 213 -6.69 -16.72 -11.87
N GLN A 214 -6.90 -15.40 -11.86
CA GLN A 214 -6.95 -14.62 -10.62
C GLN A 214 -8.14 -15.00 -9.72
N VAL A 215 -9.33 -15.20 -10.30
CA VAL A 215 -10.53 -15.60 -9.54
C VAL A 215 -10.39 -17.05 -9.08
N GLN A 216 -9.94 -17.94 -9.95
CA GLN A 216 -9.71 -19.34 -9.61
C GLN A 216 -8.67 -19.50 -8.47
N ASN A 217 -7.56 -18.75 -8.52
CA ASN A 217 -6.55 -18.78 -7.48
C ASN A 217 -7.09 -18.26 -6.13
N LYS A 218 -7.98 -17.26 -6.13
CA LYS A 218 -8.63 -16.77 -4.91
C LYS A 218 -9.51 -17.83 -4.28
N VAL A 219 -10.29 -18.57 -5.08
CA VAL A 219 -11.14 -19.67 -4.61
C VAL A 219 -10.28 -20.81 -4.04
N LYS A 220 -9.26 -21.26 -4.78
CA LYS A 220 -8.32 -22.29 -4.31
C LYS A 220 -7.65 -21.91 -2.99
N ARG A 221 -7.18 -20.67 -2.86
CA ARG A 221 -6.58 -20.16 -1.61
C ARG A 221 -7.58 -20.19 -0.46
N ARG A 222 -8.85 -19.83 -0.70
CA ARG A 222 -9.90 -19.87 0.32
C ARG A 222 -10.16 -21.31 0.78
N GLU A 223 -10.27 -22.24 -0.15
CA GLU A 223 -10.47 -23.67 0.15
C GLU A 223 -9.30 -24.25 0.95
N GLU A 224 -8.08 -23.90 0.57
CA GLU A 224 -6.87 -24.31 1.29
C GLU A 224 -6.86 -23.79 2.73
N LEU A 225 -7.20 -22.51 2.93
CA LEU A 225 -7.33 -21.92 4.27
C LEU A 225 -8.40 -22.63 5.10
N GLN A 226 -9.56 -22.97 4.51
CA GLN A 226 -10.59 -23.74 5.19
C GLN A 226 -10.12 -25.15 5.56
N ARG A 227 -9.41 -25.82 4.65
CA ARG A 227 -8.83 -27.15 4.92
C ARG A 227 -7.81 -27.08 6.05
N ARG A 228 -6.96 -26.05 6.08
CA ARG A 228 -6.00 -25.81 7.16
C ARG A 228 -6.71 -25.54 8.49
N ALA A 229 -7.76 -24.72 8.49
CA ALA A 229 -8.55 -24.44 9.68
C ALA A 229 -9.22 -25.71 10.24
N ARG A 230 -9.82 -26.55 9.37
CA ARG A 230 -10.41 -27.85 9.77
C ARG A 230 -9.37 -28.82 10.34
N ARG A 231 -8.16 -28.86 9.77
CA ARG A 231 -7.05 -29.66 10.33
C ARG A 231 -6.60 -29.14 11.69
N SER A 232 -6.58 -27.82 11.87
CA SER A 232 -6.24 -27.18 13.13
C SER A 232 -7.28 -27.48 14.21
N SER A 233 -8.57 -27.32 13.90
CA SER A 233 -9.65 -27.58 14.87
C SER A 233 -9.71 -29.03 15.32
N LYS A 234 -9.46 -29.98 14.39
CA LYS A 234 -9.41 -31.42 14.71
C LYS A 234 -8.23 -31.81 15.60
N LYS A 235 -7.12 -31.07 15.56
CA LYS A 235 -5.99 -31.23 16.49
C LYS A 235 -6.27 -30.63 17.87
N GLN A 236 -7.17 -29.67 17.97
CA GLN A 236 -7.51 -28.99 19.23
C GLN A 236 -8.61 -29.72 20.02
N PHE A 237 -9.39 -30.59 19.39
CA PHE A 237 -10.34 -31.46 20.08
C PHE A 237 -9.61 -32.66 20.71
N ARG A 238 -9.14 -32.51 21.96
CA ARG A 238 -8.52 -33.58 22.79
C ARG A 238 -9.45 -34.05 23.92
N GLY A 239 -10.77 -34.00 23.73
CA GLY A 239 -11.75 -34.44 24.73
C GLY A 239 -12.49 -35.69 24.28
N SER A 240 -12.38 -36.80 25.01
CA SER A 240 -13.27 -37.95 24.82
C SER A 240 -14.68 -37.54 25.24
N VAL A 241 -15.64 -37.58 24.32
CA VAL A 241 -17.06 -37.42 24.67
C VAL A 241 -17.45 -38.65 25.49
N ARG A 242 -17.57 -38.50 26.80
CA ARG A 242 -18.22 -39.49 27.67
C ARG A 242 -19.67 -39.61 27.19
N LYS A 243 -19.99 -40.70 26.47
CA LYS A 243 -21.39 -41.08 26.25
C LYS A 243 -21.96 -41.48 27.61
N GLY A 244 -22.92 -40.69 28.09
CA GLY A 244 -23.69 -41.01 29.30
C GLY A 244 -24.45 -42.32 29.11
N ARG A 245 -24.49 -43.11 30.19
CA ARG A 245 -25.29 -44.34 30.33
C ARG A 245 -26.77 -44.02 30.40
#